data_AF-D9QQS4-F1
#
_entry.id   AF-D9QQS4-F1
#
_cell.length_a   1.000
_cell.length_b   1.000
_cell.length_c   1.000
_cell.angle_alpha   90.00
_cell.angle_beta   90.00
_cell.angle_gamma   90.00
#
_symmetry.space_group_name_H-M   'P 1'
#
loop_
_entity.id
_entity.type
_entity.pdbx_description
1 polymer ?
#
loop_
_entity_poly.entity_id
_entity_poly.type
_entity_poly.pdbx_seq_one_letter_code
_entity_poly.pdbx_strand_id
1 'polypeptide(L)'
;MSEAYNLTRLMTISDMAYKILKDREGSMHYKELFKEISEVKKIENPSSVQSCIYSEDKFIRMGDGYWGLTEWLLNGLSFVYSIKPLEYQRQTLNIDFDHELYFPYYIQHDEINIEFRNRKYRGIRKDKQTFALEEFYNKEQVYPKNKLIIKILDVNDFDYKIVDLKRKDEELELDGLNQRIADLAFEVLKEKRGIMSTTRILKHILIKILKTEGIEGEFNLGPLMSLSEILSSDERFNKRLSGMFALNI
;
A
#
# COMPACT_ATOMS: atom_id res chain seq x y z
N MET A 1 -24.01 32.60 18.33
CA MET A 1 -24.04 31.36 17.52
C MET A 1 -23.04 31.56 16.40
N SER A 2 -21.85 30.95 16.50
CA SER A 2 -20.79 31.19 15.53
C SER A 2 -21.18 30.58 14.18
N GLU A 3 -20.88 31.29 13.11
CA GLU A 3 -20.83 30.76 11.76
C GLU A 3 -19.89 29.56 11.76
N ALA A 4 -20.44 28.35 11.96
CA ALA A 4 -19.82 27.17 11.44
C ALA A 4 -19.80 27.36 9.92
N TYR A 5 -18.70 27.95 9.43
CA TYR A 5 -18.35 28.03 8.03
C TYR A 5 -18.80 26.71 7.41
N ASN A 6 -19.68 26.77 6.39
CA ASN A 6 -20.23 25.57 5.79
C ASN A 6 -19.09 24.88 5.01
N LEU A 7 -18.25 24.12 5.72
CA LEU A 7 -16.97 23.55 5.27
C LEU A 7 -17.17 22.69 4.02
N THR A 8 -18.37 22.13 3.83
CA THR A 8 -18.79 21.44 2.60
C THR A 8 -18.71 22.29 1.34
N ARG A 9 -18.79 23.63 1.42
CA ARG A 9 -18.57 24.50 0.25
C ARG A 9 -17.10 24.59 -0.17
N LEU A 10 -16.17 24.39 0.76
CA LEU A 10 -14.73 24.41 0.51
C LEU A 10 -14.18 23.04 0.09
N MET A 11 -14.90 21.96 0.42
CA MET A 11 -14.51 20.60 0.05
C MET A 11 -14.47 20.42 -1.48
N THR A 12 -13.40 19.78 -1.95
CA THR A 12 -13.30 19.29 -3.32
C THR A 12 -14.21 18.07 -3.52
N ILE A 13 -14.43 17.67 -4.77
CA ILE A 13 -15.19 16.44 -5.08
C ILE A 13 -14.48 15.21 -4.47
N SER A 14 -13.15 15.21 -4.50
CA SER A 14 -12.32 14.17 -3.88
C SER A 14 -12.54 14.12 -2.36
N ASP A 15 -12.55 15.26 -1.67
CA ASP A 15 -12.76 15.30 -0.21
C ASP A 15 -14.16 14.79 0.16
N MET A 16 -15.17 15.15 -0.64
CA MET A 16 -16.54 14.65 -0.43
C MET A 16 -16.61 13.14 -0.63
N ALA A 17 -16.04 12.62 -1.73
CA ALA A 17 -16.01 11.19 -2.00
C ALA A 17 -15.27 10.41 -0.90
N TYR A 18 -14.13 10.93 -0.43
CA TYR A 18 -13.37 10.33 0.66
C TYR A 18 -14.20 10.27 1.93
N LYS A 19 -14.82 11.38 2.33
CA LYS A 19 -15.67 11.44 3.52
C LYS A 19 -16.85 10.47 3.43
N ILE A 20 -17.55 10.45 2.30
CA ILE A 20 -18.68 9.53 2.08
C ILE A 20 -18.25 8.07 2.24
N LEU A 21 -17.13 7.67 1.61
CA LEU A 21 -16.62 6.31 1.73
C LEU A 21 -16.20 5.99 3.17
N LYS A 22 -15.52 6.93 3.85
CA LYS A 22 -15.07 6.79 5.23
C LYS A 22 -16.25 6.61 6.19
N ASP A 23 -17.28 7.45 6.06
CA ASP A 23 -18.48 7.43 6.93
C ASP A 23 -19.33 6.17 6.70
N ARG A 24 -19.33 5.60 5.49
CA ARG A 24 -20.07 4.36 5.14
C ARG A 24 -19.31 3.08 5.52
N GLU A 25 -18.00 3.17 5.78
CA GLU A 25 -17.11 2.03 6.07
C GLU A 25 -17.22 0.91 5.02
N GLY A 26 -17.39 1.27 3.74
CA GLY A 26 -17.73 0.32 2.70
C GLY A 26 -17.53 0.83 1.29
N SER A 27 -17.16 -0.08 0.37
CA SER A 27 -17.02 0.29 -1.04
C SER A 27 -18.36 0.72 -1.65
N MET A 28 -18.32 1.73 -2.51
CA MET A 28 -19.53 2.29 -3.12
C MET A 28 -19.42 2.31 -4.64
N HIS A 29 -20.54 2.05 -5.33
CA HIS A 29 -20.58 2.15 -6.79
C HIS A 29 -20.53 3.63 -7.21
N TYR A 30 -19.79 3.96 -8.28
CA TYR A 30 -19.56 5.36 -8.68
C TYR A 30 -20.86 6.16 -8.92
N LYS A 31 -21.93 5.52 -9.38
CA LYS A 31 -23.25 6.17 -9.55
C LYS A 31 -23.87 6.61 -8.24
N GLU A 32 -23.67 5.84 -7.16
CA GLU A 32 -24.14 6.19 -5.82
C GLU A 32 -23.30 7.34 -5.27
N LEU A 33 -21.96 7.26 -5.39
CA LEU A 33 -21.06 8.36 -5.02
C LEU A 33 -21.43 9.66 -5.74
N PHE A 34 -21.67 9.60 -7.05
CA PHE A 34 -22.12 10.76 -7.82
C PHE A 34 -23.42 11.34 -7.27
N LYS A 35 -24.41 10.49 -6.95
CA LYS A 35 -25.69 10.92 -6.40
C LYS A 35 -25.50 11.64 -5.06
N GLU A 36 -24.76 11.05 -4.13
CA GLU A 36 -24.53 11.63 -2.80
C GLU A 36 -23.76 12.95 -2.88
N ILE A 37 -22.72 13.03 -3.72
CA ILE A 37 -21.99 14.29 -3.93
C ILE A 37 -22.90 15.35 -4.56
N SER A 38 -23.77 14.94 -5.50
CA SER A 38 -24.70 15.85 -6.19
C SER A 38 -25.78 16.43 -5.28
N GLU A 39 -26.10 15.77 -4.17
CA GLU A 39 -27.01 16.28 -3.13
C GLU A 39 -26.40 17.48 -2.39
N VAL A 40 -25.07 17.54 -2.28
CA VAL A 40 -24.35 18.62 -1.58
C VAL A 40 -23.83 19.69 -2.54
N LYS A 41 -23.33 19.29 -3.72
CA LYS A 41 -22.70 20.16 -4.70
C LYS A 41 -23.29 19.88 -6.07
N LYS A 42 -23.83 20.90 -6.73
CA LYS A 42 -24.40 20.75 -8.08
C LYS A 42 -23.29 20.35 -9.07
N ILE A 43 -23.33 19.10 -9.53
CA ILE A 43 -22.41 18.56 -10.54
C ILE A 43 -23.22 18.23 -11.79
N GLU A 44 -22.86 18.84 -12.91
CA GLU A 44 -23.60 18.68 -14.17
C GLU A 44 -23.15 17.44 -14.96
N ASN A 45 -21.89 17.03 -14.81
CA ASN A 45 -21.32 15.90 -15.54
C ASN A 45 -20.87 14.78 -14.59
N PRO A 46 -21.51 13.61 -14.59
CA PRO A 46 -21.11 12.46 -13.76
C PRO A 46 -19.67 12.02 -13.96
N SER A 47 -19.11 12.19 -15.16
CA SER A 47 -17.73 11.84 -15.46
C SER A 47 -16.73 12.68 -14.67
N SER A 48 -17.11 13.88 -14.22
CA SER A 48 -16.22 14.74 -13.41
C SER A 48 -15.88 14.11 -12.05
N VAL A 49 -16.85 13.45 -11.40
CA VAL A 49 -16.62 12.73 -10.15
C VAL A 49 -15.66 11.58 -10.37
N GLN A 50 -15.90 10.79 -11.42
CA GLN A 50 -15.02 9.69 -11.75
C GLN A 50 -13.60 10.16 -12.07
N SER A 51 -13.43 11.24 -12.82
CA SER A 51 -12.11 11.81 -13.11
C SER A 51 -11.39 12.31 -11.86
N CYS A 52 -12.09 13.01 -10.96
CA CYS A 52 -11.51 13.49 -9.70
C CYS A 52 -11.10 12.34 -8.77
N ILE A 53 -11.88 11.27 -8.71
CA ILE A 53 -11.54 10.08 -7.93
C ILE A 53 -10.36 9.34 -8.59
N TYR A 54 -10.35 9.23 -9.92
CA TYR A 54 -9.30 8.52 -10.64
C TYR A 54 -7.93 9.21 -10.54
N SER A 55 -7.90 10.55 -10.46
CA SER A 55 -6.66 11.33 -10.34
C SER A 55 -6.02 11.26 -8.96
N GLU A 56 -6.72 10.73 -7.98
CA GLU A 56 -6.34 10.73 -6.58
C GLU A 56 -6.08 9.29 -6.18
N ASP A 57 -4.82 8.89 -5.96
CA ASP A 57 -4.58 7.48 -5.71
C ASP A 57 -5.20 7.02 -4.37
N LYS A 58 -5.67 7.93 -3.47
CA LYS A 58 -6.26 7.55 -2.15
C LYS A 58 -7.52 6.71 -2.31
N PHE A 59 -8.03 6.63 -3.53
CA PHE A 59 -9.10 5.73 -3.93
C PHE A 59 -8.56 4.51 -4.68
N ILE A 60 -9.17 3.37 -4.40
CA ILE A 60 -8.92 2.13 -5.12
C ILE A 60 -10.16 1.70 -5.89
N ARG A 61 -9.96 1.28 -7.15
CA ARG A 61 -11.01 0.64 -7.93
C ARG A 61 -11.11 -0.82 -7.54
N MET A 62 -12.25 -1.19 -6.96
CA MET A 62 -12.52 -2.56 -6.51
C MET A 62 -12.99 -3.47 -7.66
N GLY A 63 -13.42 -2.90 -8.80
CA GLY A 63 -14.00 -3.64 -9.93
C GLY A 63 -15.49 -3.33 -10.10
N ASP A 64 -16.05 -3.59 -11.28
CA ASP A 64 -17.49 -3.41 -11.59
C ASP A 64 -18.07 -2.03 -11.24
N GLY A 65 -17.22 -0.99 -11.28
CA GLY A 65 -17.61 0.39 -10.97
C GLY A 65 -17.61 0.74 -9.47
N TYR A 66 -17.19 -0.19 -8.60
CA TYR A 66 -17.02 0.05 -7.17
C TYR A 66 -15.67 0.67 -6.84
N TRP A 67 -15.71 1.58 -5.89
CA TRP A 67 -14.57 2.33 -5.36
C TRP A 67 -14.49 2.16 -3.84
N GLY A 68 -13.27 2.10 -3.32
CA GLY A 68 -12.97 2.11 -1.90
C GLY A 68 -11.76 2.99 -1.59
N LEU A 69 -11.29 2.94 -0.35
CA LEU A 69 -10.13 3.71 0.11
C LEU A 69 -8.86 2.86 0.14
N THR A 70 -7.73 3.45 -0.22
CA THR A 70 -6.40 2.80 -0.19
C THR A 70 -6.02 2.39 1.23
N GLU A 71 -6.38 3.19 2.24
CA GLU A 71 -6.18 2.86 3.66
C GLU A 71 -6.84 1.55 4.08
N TRP A 72 -8.00 1.16 3.51
CA TRP A 72 -8.64 -0.12 3.84
C TRP A 72 -7.84 -1.34 3.36
N LEU A 73 -6.96 -1.12 2.38
CA LEU A 73 -6.11 -2.16 1.81
C LEU A 73 -4.78 -2.30 2.57
N LEU A 74 -4.29 -1.19 3.12
CA LEU A 74 -2.90 -1.05 3.55
C LEU A 74 -2.76 -0.81 5.06
N ASN A 75 -3.66 -0.06 5.69
CA ASN A 75 -3.54 0.21 7.13
C ASN A 75 -3.68 -1.11 7.90
N GLY A 76 -2.76 -1.34 8.83
CA GLY A 76 -2.66 -2.59 9.57
C GLY A 76 -1.82 -3.67 8.89
N LEU A 77 -1.60 -3.58 7.57
CA LEU A 77 -0.78 -4.53 6.82
C LEU A 77 0.66 -4.48 7.31
N SER A 78 1.32 -5.64 7.37
CA SER A 78 2.75 -5.74 7.65
C SER A 78 3.49 -6.27 6.43
N PHE A 79 4.71 -5.78 6.22
CA PHE A 79 5.59 -6.24 5.15
C PHE A 79 7.03 -6.35 5.64
N VAL A 80 7.82 -7.15 4.93
CA VAL A 80 9.24 -7.38 5.22
C VAL A 80 10.07 -6.51 4.28
N TYR A 81 10.93 -5.67 4.86
CA TYR A 81 11.88 -4.84 4.15
C TYR A 81 13.31 -5.33 4.39
N SER A 82 13.99 -5.79 3.35
CA SER A 82 15.37 -6.26 3.42
C SER A 82 16.36 -5.12 3.18
N ILE A 83 17.15 -4.76 4.19
CA ILE A 83 18.11 -3.65 4.09
C ILE A 83 19.28 -4.02 3.17
N LYS A 84 19.40 -3.35 2.03
CA LYS A 84 20.50 -3.55 1.09
C LYS A 84 21.79 -2.91 1.62
N PRO A 85 22.98 -3.42 1.25
CA PRO A 85 24.25 -2.83 1.69
C PRO A 85 24.39 -1.33 1.37
N LEU A 86 23.88 -0.91 0.21
CA LEU A 86 23.95 0.50 -0.21
C LEU A 86 23.01 1.39 0.62
N GLU A 87 21.82 0.90 0.96
CA GLU A 87 20.86 1.60 1.83
C GLU A 87 21.42 1.78 3.23
N TYR A 88 22.07 0.75 3.78
CA TYR A 88 22.77 0.85 5.05
C TYR A 88 23.90 1.89 5.02
N GLN A 89 24.76 1.85 3.98
CA GLN A 89 25.86 2.81 3.83
C GLN A 89 25.38 4.26 3.75
N ARG A 90 24.24 4.48 3.09
CA ARG A 90 23.63 5.80 2.93
C ARG A 90 22.67 6.18 4.05
N GLN A 91 22.37 5.24 4.96
CA GLN A 91 21.38 5.38 6.02
C GLN A 91 20.01 5.78 5.47
N THR A 92 19.59 5.14 4.37
CA THR A 92 18.34 5.43 3.67
C THR A 92 17.40 4.25 3.66
N LEU A 93 16.10 4.51 3.50
CA LEU A 93 15.10 3.56 3.05
C LEU A 93 14.75 3.89 1.59
N ASN A 94 14.91 2.92 0.70
CA ASN A 94 14.60 3.05 -0.71
C ASN A 94 13.29 2.33 -1.05
N ILE A 95 12.41 3.03 -1.77
CA ILE A 95 11.14 2.52 -2.27
C ILE A 95 11.38 2.04 -3.70
N ASP A 96 11.64 0.75 -3.83
CA ASP A 96 11.69 0.08 -5.15
C ASP A 96 10.30 -0.48 -5.52
N PHE A 97 10.22 -1.11 -6.70
CA PHE A 97 8.99 -1.63 -7.27
C PHE A 97 8.20 -2.59 -6.36
N ASP A 98 8.87 -3.33 -5.48
CA ASP A 98 8.21 -4.25 -4.55
C ASP A 98 7.63 -3.52 -3.33
N HIS A 99 8.12 -2.31 -3.04
CA HIS A 99 7.70 -1.51 -1.91
C HIS A 99 6.76 -0.36 -2.28
N GLU A 100 6.66 0.03 -3.55
CA GLU A 100 5.81 1.16 -4.01
C GLU A 100 4.36 1.08 -3.50
N LEU A 101 3.80 -0.13 -3.40
CA LEU A 101 2.43 -0.30 -2.91
C LEU A 101 2.27 0.10 -1.43
N TYR A 102 3.29 -0.10 -0.61
CA TYR A 102 3.26 0.18 0.83
C TYR A 102 3.53 1.65 1.15
N PHE A 103 4.01 2.41 0.17
CA PHE A 103 4.29 3.84 0.26
C PHE A 103 3.58 4.59 -0.88
N PRO A 104 2.24 4.50 -1.01
CA PRO A 104 1.54 5.20 -2.07
C PRO A 104 1.80 6.71 -1.94
N TYR A 105 1.89 7.45 -3.05
CA TYR A 105 2.26 8.89 -3.10
C TYR A 105 3.61 9.29 -2.48
N TYR A 106 4.57 8.40 -2.27
CA TYR A 106 5.86 8.79 -1.67
C TYR A 106 6.55 9.99 -2.36
N ILE A 107 6.27 10.20 -3.65
CA ILE A 107 6.73 11.34 -4.46
C ILE A 107 6.04 12.67 -4.09
N GLN A 108 4.96 12.66 -3.32
CA GLN A 108 4.26 13.85 -2.82
C GLN A 108 4.60 14.18 -1.36
N HIS A 109 5.14 13.22 -0.61
CA HIS A 109 5.49 13.39 0.80
C HIS A 109 6.98 13.65 0.97
N ASP A 110 7.31 14.71 1.69
CA ASP A 110 8.70 15.03 2.02
C ASP A 110 9.23 14.18 3.17
N GLU A 111 8.35 13.49 3.91
CA GLU A 111 8.70 12.86 5.18
C GLU A 111 7.92 11.59 5.44
N ILE A 112 8.52 10.72 6.25
CA ILE A 112 7.87 9.52 6.82
C ILE A 112 8.10 9.47 8.32
N ASN A 113 7.14 8.94 9.06
CA ASN A 113 7.28 8.72 10.49
C ASN A 113 7.41 7.23 10.77
N ILE A 114 8.43 6.86 11.53
CA ILE A 114 8.68 5.47 11.90
C ILE A 114 8.73 5.36 13.42
N GLU A 115 7.91 4.49 14.00
CA GLU A 115 8.01 4.08 15.39
C GLU A 115 8.81 2.78 15.52
N PHE A 116 9.80 2.73 16.42
CA PHE A 116 10.47 1.50 16.82
C PHE A 116 10.80 1.54 18.32
N ARG A 117 10.46 0.49 19.06
CA ARG A 117 10.72 0.37 20.51
C ARG A 117 10.29 1.62 21.31
N ASN A 118 9.09 2.15 21.02
CA ASN A 118 8.52 3.36 21.62
C ASN A 118 9.30 4.66 21.36
N ARG A 119 10.19 4.67 20.38
CA ARG A 119 10.88 5.86 19.89
C ARG A 119 10.33 6.22 18.51
N LYS A 120 10.23 7.51 18.22
CA LYS A 120 9.83 8.02 16.91
C LYS A 120 11.06 8.49 16.16
N TYR A 121 11.14 8.11 14.89
CA TYR A 121 12.16 8.51 13.94
C TYR A 121 11.46 9.18 12.77
N ARG A 122 12.06 10.25 12.28
CA ARG A 122 11.58 10.96 11.10
C ARG A 122 12.50 10.64 9.94
N GLY A 123 11.94 10.13 8.85
CA GLY A 123 12.62 10.01 7.58
C GLY A 123 12.39 11.24 6.74
N ILE A 124 13.44 11.78 6.12
CA ILE A 124 13.34 12.95 5.23
C ILE A 124 13.67 12.51 3.82
N ARG A 125 12.81 12.84 2.87
CA ARG A 125 12.99 12.52 1.46
C ARG A 125 14.27 13.16 0.92
N LYS A 126 15.13 12.35 0.30
CA LYS A 126 16.37 12.82 -0.34
C LYS A 126 16.21 12.94 -1.85
N ASP A 127 15.50 12.01 -2.45
CA ASP A 127 15.21 11.99 -3.89
C ASP A 127 13.83 11.38 -4.15
N LYS A 128 13.54 11.04 -5.41
CA LYS A 128 12.23 10.49 -5.79
C LYS A 128 11.88 9.22 -5.03
N GLN A 129 12.85 8.36 -4.69
CA GLN A 129 12.66 7.00 -4.17
C GLN A 129 13.26 6.76 -2.79
N THR A 130 14.02 7.71 -2.24
CA THR A 130 14.72 7.49 -0.97
C THR A 130 14.30 8.45 0.15
N PHE A 131 14.16 7.89 1.35
CA PHE A 131 14.05 8.62 2.61
C PHE A 131 15.31 8.38 3.44
N ALA A 132 15.97 9.43 3.88
CA ALA A 132 17.06 9.33 4.83
C ALA A 132 16.52 9.10 6.24
N LEU A 133 17.06 8.09 6.92
CA LEU A 133 16.68 7.63 8.25
C LEU A 133 17.91 7.60 9.17
N GLU A 134 18.77 8.61 9.06
CA GLU A 134 20.07 8.66 9.74
C GLU A 134 19.95 8.39 11.24
N GLU A 135 18.98 9.02 11.91
CA GLU A 135 18.75 8.83 13.34
C GLU A 135 18.42 7.36 13.70
N PHE A 136 17.61 6.69 12.89
CA PHE A 136 17.23 5.30 13.11
C PHE A 136 18.44 4.38 12.96
N TYR A 137 19.17 4.48 11.84
CA TYR A 137 20.36 3.66 11.58
C TYR A 137 21.44 3.84 12.65
N ASN A 138 21.67 5.07 13.11
CA ASN A 138 22.70 5.36 14.11
C ASN A 138 22.32 4.86 15.52
N LYS A 139 21.03 4.79 15.86
CA LYS A 139 20.57 4.42 17.22
C LYS A 139 20.23 2.94 17.37
N GLU A 140 19.74 2.27 16.34
CA GLU A 140 19.03 0.99 16.48
C GLU A 140 19.83 -0.26 16.10
N GLN A 141 21.17 -0.16 16.04
CA GLN A 141 22.06 -1.28 15.70
C GLN A 141 21.61 -2.03 14.44
N VAL A 142 21.25 -1.28 13.41
CA VAL A 142 20.83 -1.81 12.12
C VAL A 142 22.06 -2.22 11.34
N TYR A 143 22.04 -3.37 10.69
CA TYR A 143 23.16 -3.87 9.87
C TYR A 143 22.70 -4.22 8.45
N PRO A 144 23.64 -4.27 7.47
CA PRO A 144 23.34 -4.78 6.14
C PRO A 144 22.65 -6.14 6.20
N LYS A 145 21.64 -6.34 5.35
CA LYS A 145 20.84 -7.57 5.22
C LYS A 145 19.98 -7.90 6.44
N ASN A 146 19.85 -7.00 7.41
CA ASN A 146 18.75 -7.10 8.37
C ASN A 146 17.41 -6.97 7.66
N LYS A 147 16.39 -7.61 8.23
CA LYS A 147 15.01 -7.54 7.76
C LYS A 147 14.20 -6.75 8.77
N LEU A 148 13.56 -5.68 8.31
CA LEU A 148 12.60 -4.91 9.08
C LEU A 148 11.22 -5.51 8.84
N ILE A 149 10.49 -5.83 9.90
CA ILE A 149 9.07 -6.09 9.79
C ILE A 149 8.35 -4.77 10.06
N ILE A 150 7.75 -4.20 9.01
CA ILE A 150 7.13 -2.88 9.05
C ILE A 150 5.62 -3.04 8.96
N LYS A 151 4.90 -2.49 9.94
CA LYS A 151 3.44 -2.34 9.95
C LYS A 151 3.07 -0.93 9.51
N ILE A 152 2.11 -0.81 8.61
CA ILE A 152 1.53 0.46 8.20
C ILE A 152 0.50 0.87 9.26
N LEU A 153 0.69 2.01 9.91
CA LEU A 153 -0.26 2.54 10.89
C LEU A 153 -1.29 3.43 10.21
N ASP A 154 -0.81 4.41 9.46
CA ASP A 154 -1.63 5.27 8.60
C ASP A 154 -0.88 5.57 7.31
N VAL A 155 -1.40 5.04 6.20
CA VAL A 155 -0.77 5.21 4.90
C VAL A 155 -0.93 6.63 4.34
N ASN A 156 -1.97 7.37 4.74
CA ASN A 156 -2.20 8.73 4.25
C ASN A 156 -1.23 9.72 4.93
N ASP A 157 -0.91 9.47 6.19
CA ASP A 157 0.01 10.29 6.99
C ASP A 157 1.47 9.78 6.98
N PHE A 158 1.73 8.66 6.27
CA PHE A 158 3.04 8.01 6.21
C PHE A 158 3.57 7.63 7.59
N ASP A 159 2.68 7.11 8.42
CA ASP A 159 2.97 6.62 9.75
C ASP A 159 3.17 5.10 9.72
N TYR A 160 4.38 4.68 10.09
CA TYR A 160 4.80 3.28 10.08
C TYR A 160 5.35 2.86 11.44
N LYS A 161 5.31 1.56 11.70
CA LYS A 161 5.92 0.95 12.89
C LYS A 161 6.79 -0.22 12.50
N ILE A 162 8.07 -0.17 12.86
CA ILE A 162 8.91 -1.37 12.82
C ILE A 162 8.51 -2.21 14.03
N VAL A 163 7.88 -3.35 13.78
CA VAL A 163 7.44 -4.26 14.84
C VAL A 163 8.56 -5.21 15.26
N ASP A 164 9.48 -5.51 14.34
CA ASP A 164 10.65 -6.35 14.62
C ASP A 164 11.83 -6.03 13.69
N LEU A 165 13.04 -6.31 14.16
CA LEU A 165 14.30 -6.20 13.44
C LEU A 165 14.99 -7.57 13.51
N LYS A 166 14.90 -8.33 12.42
CA LYS A 166 15.50 -9.66 12.31
C LYS A 166 16.88 -9.61 11.68
N ARG A 167 17.79 -10.45 12.17
CA ARG A 167 19.09 -10.66 11.55
C ARG A 167 18.95 -11.47 10.25
N LYS A 168 19.95 -11.37 9.38
CA LYS A 168 19.94 -12.06 8.07
C LYS A 168 19.69 -13.56 8.20
N ASP A 169 20.29 -14.18 9.22
CA ASP A 169 20.29 -15.63 9.43
C ASP A 169 19.11 -16.10 10.30
N GLU A 170 18.23 -15.19 10.73
CA GLU A 170 17.00 -15.53 11.42
C GLU A 170 15.92 -15.86 10.37
N GLU A 171 15.48 -17.12 10.35
CA GLU A 171 14.39 -17.54 9.49
C GLU A 171 13.08 -16.89 9.93
N LEU A 172 12.32 -16.44 8.93
CA LEU A 172 10.94 -16.02 9.11
C LEU A 172 10.07 -17.23 8.75
N GLU A 173 9.31 -17.76 9.71
CA GLU A 173 8.38 -18.88 9.47
C GLU A 173 7.18 -18.41 8.63
N LEU A 174 7.41 -18.21 7.31
CA LEU A 174 6.44 -17.63 6.38
C LEU A 174 6.07 -18.57 5.22
N ASP A 175 6.52 -19.82 5.22
CA ASP A 175 6.34 -20.73 4.08
C ASP A 175 4.88 -20.93 3.69
N GLY A 176 3.99 -21.15 4.68
CA GLY A 176 2.56 -21.29 4.43
C GLY A 176 1.92 -20.02 3.86
N LEU A 177 2.37 -18.85 4.33
CA LEU A 177 1.91 -17.56 3.83
C LEU A 177 2.42 -17.31 2.40
N ASN A 178 3.71 -17.52 2.16
CA ASN A 178 4.34 -17.35 0.86
C ASN A 178 3.67 -18.23 -0.19
N GLN A 179 3.34 -19.48 0.15
CA GLN A 179 2.61 -20.38 -0.73
C GLN A 179 1.20 -19.84 -1.04
N ARG A 180 0.45 -19.37 -0.02
CA ARG A 180 -0.87 -18.75 -0.22
C ARG A 180 -0.79 -17.53 -1.14
N ILE A 181 0.21 -16.66 -0.95
CA ILE A 181 0.41 -15.48 -1.79
C ILE A 181 0.78 -15.88 -3.23
N ALA A 182 1.63 -16.88 -3.42
CA ALA A 182 1.99 -17.39 -4.74
C ALA A 182 0.77 -17.98 -5.47
N ASP A 183 -0.10 -18.72 -4.76
CA ASP A 183 -1.35 -19.25 -5.32
C ASP A 183 -2.29 -18.12 -5.76
N LEU A 184 -2.49 -17.11 -4.92
CA LEU A 184 -3.30 -15.93 -5.24
C LEU A 184 -2.72 -15.14 -6.42
N ALA A 185 -1.39 -15.00 -6.49
CA ALA A 185 -0.72 -14.37 -7.61
C ALA A 185 -0.99 -15.12 -8.93
N PHE A 186 -0.94 -16.45 -8.89
CA PHE A 186 -1.22 -17.29 -10.06
C PHE A 186 -2.68 -17.13 -10.53
N GLU A 187 -3.64 -17.10 -9.61
CA GLU A 187 -5.04 -16.83 -9.92
C GLU A 187 -5.23 -15.45 -10.57
N VAL A 188 -4.64 -14.40 -9.98
CA VAL A 188 -4.70 -13.04 -10.52
C VAL A 188 -4.19 -12.99 -11.96
N LEU A 189 -3.04 -13.60 -12.25
CA LEU A 189 -2.47 -13.61 -13.60
C LEU A 189 -3.35 -14.37 -14.59
N LYS A 190 -3.94 -15.50 -14.16
CA LYS A 190 -4.86 -16.29 -14.98
C LYS A 190 -6.15 -15.54 -15.31
N GLU A 191 -6.70 -14.82 -14.34
CA GLU A 191 -7.90 -13.99 -14.50
C GLU A 191 -7.65 -12.78 -15.41
N LYS A 192 -6.52 -12.08 -15.22
CA LYS A 192 -6.21 -10.83 -15.95
C LYS A 192 -5.65 -11.05 -17.35
N ARG A 193 -5.13 -12.24 -17.66
CA ARG A 193 -4.62 -12.64 -18.99
C ARG A 193 -3.67 -11.60 -19.60
N GLY A 194 -2.62 -11.21 -18.86
CA GLY A 194 -1.64 -10.24 -19.33
C GLY A 194 -0.40 -10.13 -18.45
N ILE A 195 0.60 -9.40 -18.94
CA ILE A 195 1.82 -9.06 -18.19
C ILE A 195 1.48 -8.01 -17.14
N MET A 196 1.94 -8.24 -15.90
CA MET A 196 1.67 -7.35 -14.76
C MET A 196 2.94 -7.18 -13.91
N SER A 197 3.14 -6.00 -13.35
CA SER A 197 4.18 -5.76 -12.34
C SER A 197 3.82 -6.41 -11.01
N THR A 198 4.82 -6.68 -10.17
CA THR A 198 4.61 -7.22 -8.81
C THR A 198 3.67 -6.35 -7.99
N THR A 199 3.85 -5.02 -8.03
CA THR A 199 2.97 -4.03 -7.39
C THR A 199 1.50 -4.21 -7.81
N ARG A 200 1.24 -4.40 -9.11
CA ARG A 200 -0.13 -4.57 -9.63
C ARG A 200 -0.72 -5.92 -9.24
N ILE A 201 0.09 -6.99 -9.28
CA ILE A 201 -0.35 -8.32 -8.84
C ILE A 201 -0.74 -8.26 -7.36
N LEU A 202 0.14 -7.72 -6.52
CA LEU A 202 -0.10 -7.60 -5.09
C LEU A 202 -1.35 -6.76 -4.78
N LYS A 203 -1.54 -5.62 -5.46
CA LYS A 203 -2.76 -4.82 -5.33
C LYS A 203 -4.03 -5.63 -5.63
N HIS A 204 -4.00 -6.49 -6.65
CA HIS A 204 -5.14 -7.35 -6.97
C HIS A 204 -5.37 -8.46 -5.93
N ILE A 205 -4.29 -9.04 -5.39
CA ILE A 205 -4.36 -10.00 -4.28
C ILE A 205 -5.06 -9.36 -3.09
N LEU A 206 -4.58 -8.19 -2.65
CA LEU A 206 -5.15 -7.49 -1.49
C LEU A 206 -6.62 -7.10 -1.73
N ILE A 207 -6.99 -6.64 -2.93
CA ILE A 207 -8.40 -6.33 -3.27
C ILE A 207 -9.27 -7.58 -3.20
N LYS A 208 -8.77 -8.73 -3.68
CA LYS A 208 -9.49 -9.99 -3.63
C LYS A 208 -9.74 -10.42 -2.18
N ILE A 209 -8.72 -10.31 -1.34
CA ILE A 209 -8.78 -10.62 0.10
C ILE A 209 -9.78 -9.70 0.80
N LEU A 210 -9.70 -8.38 0.56
CA LEU A 210 -10.63 -7.40 1.13
C LEU A 210 -12.08 -7.69 0.75
N LYS A 211 -12.35 -8.15 -0.47
CA LYS A 211 -13.69 -8.55 -0.89
C LYS A 211 -14.20 -9.82 -0.21
N THR A 212 -13.32 -10.76 0.11
CA THR A 212 -13.70 -12.05 0.72
C THR A 212 -13.77 -11.98 2.24
N GLU A 213 -12.88 -11.22 2.87
CA GLU A 213 -12.71 -11.16 4.33
C GLU A 213 -13.38 -9.91 4.95
N GLY A 214 -13.76 -8.92 4.13
CA GLY A 214 -14.41 -7.69 4.59
C GLY A 214 -13.42 -6.66 5.15
N ILE A 215 -13.93 -5.46 5.47
CA ILE A 215 -13.15 -4.34 6.01
C ILE A 215 -12.91 -4.51 7.53
N GLU A 216 -13.82 -5.19 8.23
CA GLU A 216 -13.76 -5.43 9.69
C GLU A 216 -12.92 -6.66 10.08
N GLY A 217 -12.51 -7.48 9.12
CA GLY A 217 -11.63 -8.61 9.41
C GLY A 217 -10.28 -8.10 9.90
N GLU A 218 -9.77 -8.65 11.02
CA GLU A 218 -8.36 -8.49 11.36
C GLU A 218 -7.54 -9.00 10.18
N PHE A 219 -7.10 -8.07 9.33
CA PHE A 219 -6.45 -8.31 8.05
C PHE A 219 -5.05 -8.91 8.30
N ASN A 220 -5.01 -10.17 8.73
CA ASN A 220 -3.82 -10.80 9.24
C ASN A 220 -3.20 -11.71 8.18
N LEU A 221 -2.71 -11.09 7.11
CA LEU A 221 -1.83 -11.76 6.16
C LEU A 221 -0.43 -11.98 6.72
N GLY A 222 -0.18 -11.71 8.00
CA GLY A 222 1.18 -11.67 8.53
C GLY A 222 2.06 -10.67 7.77
N PRO A 223 3.38 -10.71 7.98
CA PRO A 223 4.29 -9.85 7.25
C PRO A 223 4.53 -10.40 5.84
N LEU A 224 4.13 -9.64 4.82
CA LEU A 224 4.32 -9.99 3.43
C LEU A 224 5.79 -9.83 3.02
N MET A 225 6.39 -10.90 2.50
CA MET A 225 7.69 -10.83 1.81
C MET A 225 7.56 -10.05 0.50
N SER A 226 8.71 -9.65 -0.07
CA SER A 226 8.72 -9.13 -1.43
C SER A 226 8.06 -10.15 -2.38
N LEU A 227 7.10 -9.68 -3.18
CA LEU A 227 6.43 -10.55 -4.13
C LEU A 227 7.41 -11.07 -5.19
N SER A 228 8.41 -10.29 -5.60
CA SER A 228 9.43 -10.79 -6.53
C SER A 228 10.21 -11.96 -5.92
N GLU A 229 10.57 -11.88 -4.63
CA GLU A 229 11.22 -12.97 -3.90
C GLU A 229 10.32 -14.22 -3.85
N ILE A 230 9.05 -14.08 -3.44
CA ILE A 230 8.07 -15.18 -3.39
C ILE A 230 7.95 -15.85 -4.76
N LEU A 231 7.70 -15.08 -5.81
CA LEU A 231 7.47 -15.60 -7.17
C LEU A 231 8.72 -16.26 -7.76
N SER A 232 9.91 -15.72 -7.49
CA SER A 232 11.18 -16.28 -7.97
C SER A 232 11.47 -17.67 -7.38
N SER A 233 10.99 -17.94 -6.17
CA SER A 233 11.17 -19.20 -5.45
C SER A 233 10.19 -20.30 -5.87
N ASP A 234 9.07 -19.94 -6.50
CA ASP A 234 8.02 -20.88 -6.89
C ASP A 234 8.24 -21.42 -8.32
N GLU A 235 8.42 -22.74 -8.42
CA GLU A 235 8.74 -23.41 -9.68
C GLU A 235 7.69 -23.20 -10.79
N ARG A 236 6.42 -22.95 -10.46
CA ARG A 236 5.35 -22.78 -11.45
C ARG A 236 5.61 -21.55 -12.31
N PHE A 237 6.10 -20.48 -11.70
CA PHE A 237 6.43 -19.24 -12.40
C PHE A 237 7.67 -19.40 -13.27
N ASN A 238 8.69 -20.10 -12.77
CA ASN A 238 9.90 -20.42 -13.52
C ASN A 238 9.64 -21.35 -14.73
N LYS A 239 8.73 -22.33 -14.60
CA LYS A 239 8.49 -23.36 -15.63
C LYS A 239 7.36 -23.04 -16.60
N ARG A 240 6.29 -22.33 -16.18
CA ARG A 240 5.06 -22.16 -16.97
C ARG A 240 4.83 -20.75 -17.51
N LEU A 241 5.56 -19.76 -17.01
CA LEU A 241 5.36 -18.34 -17.32
C LEU A 241 6.64 -17.64 -17.78
N SER A 242 7.61 -18.40 -18.31
CA SER A 242 8.84 -17.87 -18.90
C SER A 242 8.50 -16.93 -20.07
N GLY A 243 8.40 -15.63 -19.81
CA GLY A 243 8.06 -14.59 -20.80
C GLY A 243 6.80 -13.76 -20.50
N MET A 244 5.92 -14.19 -19.56
CA MET A 244 4.86 -13.32 -19.04
C MET A 244 5.35 -12.36 -17.94
N PHE A 245 6.61 -12.51 -17.57
CA PHE A 245 7.35 -11.61 -16.72
C PHE A 245 8.24 -10.70 -17.56
N ALA A 246 7.86 -9.43 -17.70
CA ALA A 246 8.88 -8.38 -17.78
C ALA A 246 9.36 -8.17 -16.34
N LEU A 247 10.23 -9.05 -15.88
CA LEU A 247 11.01 -8.86 -14.67
C LEU A 247 11.90 -7.63 -14.93
N ASN A 248 11.55 -6.48 -14.37
CA ASN A 248 12.61 -5.51 -14.05
C ASN A 248 13.39 -6.13 -12.88
N ILE A 249 14.32 -7.04 -13.19
CA ILE A 249 15.49 -7.34 -12.35
C ILE A 249 16.54 -6.28 -12.64
#